data_AF-A0A1Z9GXA8-F1
#
_entry.id   AF-A0A1Z9GXA8-F1
#
_cell.length_a   1.000
_cell.length_b   1.000
_cell.length_c   1.000
_cell.angle_alpha   90.00
_cell.angle_beta   90.00
_cell.angle_gamma   90.00
#
_symmetry.space_group_name_H-M   'P 1'
#
loop_
_entity.id
_entity.type
_entity.pdbx_description
1 polymer ?
#
loop_
_entity_poly.entity_id
_entity_poly.type
_entity_poly.pdbx_seq_one_letter_code
_entity_poly.pdbx_strand_id
1 'polypeptide(L)'
;MKTGKPRQKYDVKTFDIGYNKRDNKEGFNKRPRPPKLPGMAVAVVDNNVEKAMRKLKKMLLKEGVMQELRDRRYYMKPSFVKREDKKRAIRRAAKLRREQEMAEFGIIKKKTRR
;
A
#
# COMPACT_ATOMS: atom_id res chain seq x y z
N MET A 1 33.60 -8.75 24.13
CA MET A 1 32.22 -8.76 24.69
C MET A 1 31.28 -8.07 23.71
N LYS A 2 30.15 -8.68 23.34
CA LYS A 2 29.19 -8.14 22.37
C LYS A 2 28.35 -7.03 23.02
N THR A 3 28.55 -5.77 22.66
CA THR A 3 27.60 -4.71 22.99
C THR A 3 26.59 -4.61 21.84
N GLY A 4 25.47 -5.33 21.97
CA GLY A 4 24.37 -5.24 21.02
C GLY A 4 23.85 -3.80 20.93
N LYS A 5 23.49 -3.35 19.72
CA LYS A 5 22.79 -2.07 19.53
C LYS A 5 21.57 -2.04 20.46
N PRO A 6 21.32 -0.93 21.19
CA PRO A 6 20.19 -0.85 22.08
C PRO A 6 18.88 -1.10 21.31
N ARG A 7 18.01 -1.97 21.85
CA ARG A 7 16.64 -2.14 21.32
C ARG A 7 16.00 -0.76 21.30
N GLN A 8 15.60 -0.27 20.12
CA GLN A 8 14.81 0.95 19.99
C GLN A 8 13.54 0.78 20.83
N LYS A 9 13.49 1.43 21.99
CA LYS A 9 12.24 1.62 22.73
C LYS A 9 11.49 2.71 21.97
N TYR A 10 10.36 2.36 21.37
CA TYR A 10 9.43 3.37 20.90
C TYR A 10 8.81 4.01 22.13
N ASP A 11 9.28 5.20 22.52
CA ASP A 11 8.64 5.99 23.56
C ASP A 11 7.32 6.53 23.03
N VAL A 12 6.22 6.15 23.70
CA VAL A 12 4.85 6.62 23.47
C VAL A 12 4.70 8.15 23.61
N LYS A 13 5.75 8.85 24.07
CA LYS A 13 5.80 10.31 24.25
C LYS A 13 6.43 11.06 23.07
N THR A 14 7.03 10.36 22.11
CA THR A 14 7.38 10.89 20.78
C THR A 14 6.30 10.58 19.73
N PHE A 15 5.07 10.29 20.20
CA PHE A 15 3.85 10.46 19.42
C PHE A 15 3.60 11.96 19.20
N ASP A 16 4.54 12.64 18.55
CA ASP A 16 4.23 13.92 17.96
C ASP A 16 3.21 13.64 16.86
N ILE A 17 1.96 13.96 17.15
CA ILE A 17 0.93 14.26 16.15
C ILE A 17 1.43 15.55 15.48
N GLY A 18 2.49 15.40 14.70
CA GLY A 18 3.20 16.47 14.03
C GLY A 18 2.33 16.99 12.91
N TYR A 19 1.43 17.90 13.25
CA TYR A 19 1.07 18.97 12.35
C TYR A 19 2.36 19.72 12.02
N ASN A 20 3.04 19.29 10.95
CA ASN A 20 4.17 20.03 10.40
C ASN A 20 3.66 21.42 10.01
N LYS A 21 3.92 22.40 10.88
CA LYS A 21 3.58 23.83 10.71
C LYS A 21 4.32 24.49 9.52
N ARG A 22 5.13 23.72 8.77
CA ARG A 22 5.94 24.14 7.61
C ARG A 22 5.30 23.89 6.25
N ASP A 23 4.14 23.23 6.17
CA ASP A 23 3.42 23.00 4.90
C ASP A 23 2.43 24.13 4.53
N ASN A 24 2.44 25.22 5.30
CA ASN A 24 1.64 26.42 5.06
C ASN A 24 2.26 27.29 3.97
N LYS A 25 2.18 26.85 2.71
CA LYS A 25 2.21 27.77 1.56
C LYS A 25 0.77 28.00 1.10
N GLU A 26 0.28 29.17 1.49
CA GLU A 26 -1.10 29.65 1.35
C GLU A 26 -1.59 29.59 -0.10
N GLY A 27 -2.85 29.21 -0.27
CA GLY A 27 -3.55 29.18 -1.54
C GLY A 27 -5.01 28.77 -1.30
N PHE A 28 -5.94 29.56 -1.83
CA PHE A 28 -7.37 29.64 -1.50
C PHE A 28 -8.22 28.35 -1.58
N ASN A 29 -7.67 27.19 -1.94
CA ASN A 29 -8.40 25.93 -2.12
C ASN A 29 -7.64 24.71 -1.60
N LYS A 30 -7.35 24.64 -0.30
CA LYS A 30 -6.78 23.43 0.32
C LYS A 30 -7.61 23.01 1.53
N ARG A 31 -8.44 21.98 1.35
CA ARG A 31 -8.97 21.19 2.48
C ARG A 31 -7.76 20.67 3.29
N PRO A 32 -7.80 20.69 4.63
CA PRO A 32 -6.69 20.17 5.44
C PRO A 32 -6.41 18.72 5.04
N ARG A 33 -5.16 18.41 4.71
CA ARG A 33 -4.78 17.02 4.41
C ARG A 33 -4.88 16.24 5.71
N PRO A 34 -5.52 15.05 5.74
CA PRO A 34 -5.52 14.22 6.93
C PRO A 34 -4.07 13.93 7.36
N PRO A 35 -3.82 13.84 8.68
CA PRO A 35 -2.50 13.46 9.18
C PRO A 35 -2.08 12.12 8.57
N LYS A 36 -0.82 12.03 8.12
CA LYS A 36 -0.23 10.76 7.70
C LYS A 36 0.08 9.98 8.97
N LEU A 37 -0.77 9.01 9.30
CA LEU A 37 -0.51 8.11 10.42
C LEU A 37 0.59 7.12 10.06
N PRO A 38 1.47 6.76 11.00
CA PRO A 38 2.48 5.73 10.79
C PRO A 38 1.84 4.34 10.65
N GLY A 39 2.47 3.46 9.87
CA GLY A 39 2.03 2.07 9.68
C GLY A 39 0.73 1.91 8.88
N MET A 40 -0.09 0.92 9.25
CA MET A 40 -1.37 0.59 8.60
C MET A 40 -2.57 1.26 9.29
N ALA A 41 -2.46 2.56 9.58
CA ALA A 41 -3.54 3.34 10.16
C ALA A 41 -4.05 4.41 9.19
N VAL A 42 -5.36 4.69 9.22
CA VAL A 42 -6.00 5.72 8.38
C VAL A 42 -6.89 6.59 9.26
N ALA A 43 -6.63 7.90 9.26
CA ALA A 43 -7.50 8.88 9.91
C ALA A 43 -8.82 9.04 9.12
N VAL A 44 -9.94 9.09 9.84
CA VAL A 44 -11.25 9.44 9.31
C VAL A 44 -11.40 10.96 9.31
N VAL A 45 -11.92 11.53 8.23
CA VAL A 45 -12.15 12.98 8.08
C VAL A 45 -13.59 13.19 7.62
N ASP A 46 -14.25 14.23 8.13
CA ASP A 46 -15.61 14.63 7.76
C ASP A 46 -16.65 13.50 7.93
N ASN A 47 -16.49 12.64 8.95
CA ASN A 47 -17.30 11.44 9.19
C ASN A 47 -17.39 10.47 7.99
N ASN A 48 -16.44 10.55 7.05
CA ASN A 48 -16.43 9.69 5.86
C ASN A 48 -15.65 8.39 6.12
N VAL A 49 -16.34 7.43 6.75
CA VAL A 49 -15.78 6.12 7.10
C VAL A 49 -15.49 5.28 5.85
N GLU A 50 -16.36 5.33 4.83
CA GLU A 50 -16.21 4.53 3.61
C GLU A 50 -14.89 4.85 2.88
N LYS A 51 -14.56 6.14 2.75
CA LYS A 51 -13.32 6.58 2.11
C LYS A 51 -12.09 6.11 2.90
N ALA A 52 -12.17 6.17 4.23
CA ALA A 52 -11.10 5.66 5.09
C ALA A 52 -10.90 4.14 4.90
N MET A 53 -11.99 3.37 4.89
CA MET A 53 -11.96 1.93 4.64
C MET A 53 -11.39 1.58 3.27
N ARG A 54 -11.78 2.30 2.22
CA ARG A 54 -11.22 2.11 0.86
C ARG A 54 -9.71 2.39 0.82
N LYS A 55 -9.27 3.43 1.51
CA LYS A 55 -7.84 3.78 1.60
C LYS A 55 -7.06 2.71 2.35
N LEU A 56 -7.57 2.23 3.49
CA LEU A 56 -6.95 1.17 4.28
C LEU A 56 -6.86 -0.13 3.46
N LYS A 57 -7.94 -0.55 2.80
CA LYS A 57 -7.94 -1.72 1.91
C LYS A 57 -6.88 -1.59 0.82
N LYS A 58 -6.73 -0.42 0.21
CA LYS A 58 -5.71 -0.19 -0.82
C LYS A 58 -4.29 -0.33 -0.26
N MET A 59 -4.05 0.14 0.97
CA MET A 59 -2.76 -0.05 1.66
C MET A 59 -2.49 -1.54 1.91
N LEU A 60 -3.46 -2.28 2.47
CA LEU A 60 -3.34 -3.72 2.73
C LEU A 60 -3.09 -4.55 1.47
N LEU A 61 -3.75 -4.19 0.36
CA LEU A 61 -3.54 -4.85 -0.93
C LEU A 61 -2.16 -4.56 -1.51
N LYS A 62 -1.63 -3.35 -1.32
CA LYS A 62 -0.29 -2.95 -1.80
C LYS A 62 0.80 -3.72 -1.07
N GLU A 63 0.66 -3.86 0.25
CA GLU A 63 1.59 -4.62 1.10
C GLU A 63 1.41 -6.15 0.93
N GLY A 64 0.37 -6.61 0.25
CA GLY A 64 0.14 -8.04 -0.01
C GLY A 64 -0.42 -8.84 1.18
N VAL A 65 -0.59 -8.22 2.35
CA VAL A 65 -1.10 -8.88 3.58
C VAL A 65 -2.42 -9.61 3.34
N MET A 66 -3.35 -9.02 2.59
CA MET A 66 -4.63 -9.67 2.31
C MET A 66 -4.51 -10.89 1.38
N GLN A 67 -3.49 -10.94 0.53
CA GLN A 67 -3.18 -12.12 -0.28
C GLN A 67 -2.56 -13.21 0.60
N GLU A 68 -1.61 -12.86 1.46
CA GLU A 68 -1.00 -13.80 2.41
C GLU A 68 -2.03 -14.41 3.35
N LEU A 69 -2.94 -13.60 3.90
CA LEU A 69 -4.03 -14.08 4.74
C LEU A 69 -4.89 -15.11 4.01
N ARG A 70 -5.17 -14.91 2.72
CA ARG A 70 -5.93 -15.87 1.91
C ARG A 70 -5.18 -17.17 1.69
N ASP A 71 -3.88 -17.07 1.38
CA ASP A 71 -3.01 -18.21 1.07
C ASP A 71 -2.72 -19.04 2.33
N ARG A 72 -2.73 -18.43 3.52
CA ARG A 72 -2.54 -19.10 4.82
C ARG A 72 -3.78 -19.76 5.41
N ARG A 73 -4.98 -19.59 4.83
CA ARG A 73 -6.21 -20.20 5.38
C ARG A 73 -6.18 -21.73 5.40
N TYR A 74 -5.47 -22.33 4.46
CA TYR A 74 -5.37 -23.77 4.31
C TYR A 74 -3.93 -24.17 4.03
N TYR A 75 -3.52 -25.36 4.44
CA TYR A 75 -2.20 -25.88 4.09
C TYR A 75 -2.10 -26.13 2.59
N MET A 76 -1.09 -25.51 1.96
CA MET A 76 -0.73 -25.80 0.57
C MET A 76 0.62 -26.50 0.55
N LYS A 77 0.69 -27.63 -0.18
CA LYS A 77 1.95 -28.34 -0.38
C LYS A 77 2.99 -27.39 -1.01
N PRO A 78 4.26 -27.42 -0.58
CA PRO A 78 5.29 -26.49 -1.07
C PRO A 78 5.51 -26.60 -2.59
N SER A 79 5.34 -27.79 -3.16
CA SER A 79 5.39 -28.01 -4.61
C SER A 79 4.26 -27.29 -5.36
N PHE A 80 3.06 -27.22 -4.77
CA PHE A 80 1.93 -26.51 -5.34
C PHE A 80 2.15 -24.99 -5.30
N VAL A 81 2.64 -24.46 -4.18
CA VAL A 81 2.99 -23.04 -4.03
C VAL A 81 4.00 -22.61 -5.11
N LYS A 82 5.10 -23.36 -5.26
CA LYS A 82 6.12 -23.10 -6.30
C LYS A 82 5.54 -23.10 -7.73
N ARG A 83 4.60 -24.02 -8.01
CA ARG A 83 3.95 -24.13 -9.32
C ARG A 83 3.06 -22.92 -9.61
N GLU A 84 2.26 -22.49 -8.65
CA GLU A 84 1.39 -21.32 -8.80
C GLU A 84 2.17 -20.01 -8.87
N ASP A 85 3.28 -19.88 -8.12
CA ASP A 85 4.17 -18.73 -8.20
C ASP A 85 4.81 -18.61 -9.59
N LYS A 86 5.29 -19.72 -10.16
CA LYS A 86 5.82 -19.74 -11.54
C LYS A 86 4.77 -19.30 -12.55
N LYS A 87 3.55 -19.83 -12.45
CA LYS A 87 2.43 -19.41 -13.31
C LYS A 87 2.11 -17.92 -13.16
N ARG A 88 2.09 -17.40 -11.93
CA ARG A 88 1.84 -15.99 -11.63
C ARG A 88 2.93 -15.09 -12.22
N ALA A 89 4.20 -15.50 -12.15
CA ALA A 89 5.32 -14.77 -12.75
C ALA A 89 5.20 -14.69 -14.28
N ILE A 90 4.90 -15.82 -14.94
CA ILE A 90 4.69 -15.86 -16.41
C ILE A 90 3.56 -14.92 -16.82
N ARG A 91 2.41 -14.96 -16.13
CA ARG A 91 1.27 -14.06 -16.40
C ARG A 91 1.65 -12.58 -16.22
N ARG A 92 2.42 -12.25 -15.17
CA ARG A 92 2.89 -10.87 -14.93
C ARG A 92 3.84 -10.40 -16.03
N ALA A 93 4.79 -11.24 -16.44
CA ALA A 93 5.72 -10.93 -17.52
C ALA A 93 5.00 -10.72 -18.87
N ALA A 94 4.06 -11.60 -19.22
CA ALA A 94 3.26 -11.46 -20.43
C ALA A 94 2.41 -10.18 -20.41
N LYS A 95 1.83 -9.82 -19.25
CA LYS A 95 1.11 -8.57 -19.07
C LYS A 95 2.02 -7.35 -19.27
N LEU A 96 3.23 -7.37 -18.70
CA LEU A 96 4.18 -6.27 -18.82
C LEU A 96 4.62 -6.06 -20.27
N ARG A 97 4.96 -7.14 -20.98
CA ARG A 97 5.30 -7.08 -22.42
C ARG A 97 4.18 -6.47 -23.24
N ARG A 98 2.94 -6.95 -23.03
CA ARG A 98 1.76 -6.40 -23.70
C ARG A 98 1.55 -4.91 -23.39
N GLU A 99 1.81 -4.48 -22.15
CA GLU A 99 1.71 -3.08 -21.76
C GLU A 99 2.81 -2.21 -22.41
N GLN A 100 4.03 -2.76 -22.57
CA GLN A 100 5.13 -2.12 -23.29
C GLN A 100 4.83 -1.98 -24.78
N GLU A 101 4.46 -3.08 -25.45
CA GLU A 101 4.08 -3.07 -26.86
C GLU A 101 2.95 -2.06 -27.12
N MET A 102 1.87 -2.09 -26.33
CA MET A 102 0.78 -1.11 -26.49
C MET A 102 1.25 0.33 -26.29
N ALA A 103 2.20 0.58 -25.38
CA ALA A 103 2.77 1.91 -25.20
C ALA A 103 3.61 2.35 -26.41
N GLU A 104 4.40 1.44 -26.98
CA GLU A 104 5.18 1.67 -28.21
C GLU A 104 4.28 1.95 -29.42
N PHE A 105 3.19 1.20 -29.58
CA PHE A 105 2.18 1.44 -30.63
C PHE A 105 1.26 2.65 -30.37
N GLY A 106 1.48 3.42 -29.29
CA GLY A 106 0.67 4.60 -28.95
C GLY A 106 -0.75 4.29 -28.50
N ILE A 107 -1.07 3.03 -28.18
CA ILE A 107 -2.40 2.59 -27.75
C ILE A 107 -2.56 2.87 -26.25
N ILE A 108 -3.07 4.06 -25.92
CA ILE A 108 -3.39 4.42 -24.53
C ILE A 108 -4.66 3.68 -24.10
N LYS A 109 -4.52 2.67 -23.23
CA LYS A 109 -5.67 2.11 -22.51
C LYS A 109 -6.34 3.19 -21.66
N LYS A 110 -7.44 3.76 -22.15
CA LYS A 110 -8.31 4.62 -21.36
C LYS A 110 -8.78 3.81 -20.14
N LYS A 111 -8.48 4.31 -18.93
CA LYS A 111 -9.09 3.73 -17.71
C LYS A 111 -10.60 3.89 -17.86
N THR A 112 -11.31 2.77 -17.92
CA THR A 112 -12.77 2.77 -17.81
C THR A 112 -13.12 3.39 -16.46
N ARG A 113 -13.82 4.53 -16.51
CA ARG A 113 -14.41 5.16 -15.33
C ARG A 113 -15.59 4.28 -14.93
N ARG A 114 -15.36 3.36 -14.01
CA ARG A 114 -16.41 2.64 -13.27
C ARG A 114 -16.49 3.22 -11.88
#